data_AF-H9TKZ3-F1
#
_entry.id   AF-H9TKZ3-F1
#
_cell.length_a   1.000
_cell.length_b   1.000
_cell.length_c   1.000
_cell.angle_alpha   90.00
_cell.angle_beta   90.00
_cell.angle_gamma   90.00
#
_symmetry.space_group_name_H-M   'P 1'
#
loop_
_entity.id
_entity.type
_entity.pdbx_description
1 polymer ?
#
loop_
_entity_poly.entity_id
_entity_poly.type
_entity_poly.pdbx_seq_one_letter_code
_entity_poly.pdbx_strand_id
1 'polypeptide(L)'
;SSITRINDMAGITIRDDPLGQKPEYFDAFICYCPSDIEFVHEMIRQLEQTNYRLKLCVSDRDVLPGTCVWSIASELIEKRCRRMVVVVSDEYLQSKECDFQTKFALSLSPGAHQKRLIPIKYKPMKKEFPSILRFITVCDYTNPCTQNWFWTRLAKALSMP
;
A
#
# COMPACT_ATOMS: atom_id res chain seq x y z
N SER A 1 3.61 -45.32 -8.28
CA SER A 1 3.77 -44.10 -9.10
C SER A 1 3.26 -42.91 -8.30
N SER A 2 4.18 -42.19 -7.67
CA SER A 2 3.84 -41.04 -6.83
C SER A 2 4.03 -39.78 -7.67
N ILE A 3 2.92 -39.16 -8.09
CA ILE A 3 2.94 -37.84 -8.72
C ILE A 3 3.28 -36.85 -7.61
N THR A 4 4.56 -36.50 -7.51
CA THR A 4 5.03 -35.39 -6.66
C THR A 4 4.35 -34.13 -7.18
N ARG A 5 3.40 -33.60 -6.40
CA ARG A 5 2.79 -32.30 -6.64
C ARG A 5 3.93 -31.30 -6.78
N ILE A 6 4.02 -30.69 -7.96
CA ILE A 6 4.89 -29.55 -8.22
C ILE A 6 4.46 -28.50 -7.19
N ASN A 7 5.33 -28.30 -6.20
CA ASN A 7 5.12 -27.35 -5.14
C ASN A 7 5.21 -25.98 -5.81
N ASP A 8 4.06 -25.35 -6.09
CA ASP A 8 3.98 -24.01 -6.63
C ASP A 8 4.93 -23.10 -5.84
N MET A 9 5.83 -22.40 -6.55
CA MET A 9 6.73 -21.42 -5.94
C MET A 9 5.90 -20.41 -5.16
N ALA A 10 5.87 -20.57 -3.83
CA ALA A 10 5.01 -19.82 -2.90
C ALA A 10 5.57 -18.42 -2.55
N GLY A 11 6.60 -17.96 -3.25
CA GLY A 11 7.21 -16.65 -3.06
C GLY A 11 6.45 -15.58 -3.82
N ILE A 12 5.91 -14.60 -3.10
CA ILE A 12 5.19 -13.43 -3.65
C ILE A 12 6.15 -12.26 -3.82
N THR A 13 7.20 -12.19 -2.99
CA THR A 13 8.21 -11.13 -2.99
C THR A 13 9.61 -11.67 -3.25
N ILE A 14 10.51 -10.82 -3.74
CA ILE A 14 11.93 -11.17 -3.98
C ILE A 14 12.70 -11.59 -2.71
N ARG A 15 12.11 -11.38 -1.52
CA ARG A 15 12.68 -11.69 -0.21
C ARG A 15 12.06 -12.91 0.45
N ASP A 16 11.02 -13.49 -0.16
CA ASP A 16 10.47 -14.74 0.33
C ASP A 16 11.50 -15.87 0.17
N ASP A 17 11.56 -16.73 1.18
CA ASP A 17 12.33 -17.97 1.10
C ASP A 17 11.87 -18.76 -0.15
N PRO A 18 12.78 -19.22 -1.04
CA PRO A 18 12.41 -20.03 -2.20
C PRO A 18 11.64 -21.31 -1.84
N LEU A 19 11.68 -21.74 -0.57
CA LEU A 19 10.89 -22.84 -0.02
C LEU A 19 9.52 -22.44 0.58
N GLY A 20 9.20 -21.14 0.63
CA GLY A 20 7.92 -20.60 1.12
C GLY A 20 7.69 -20.72 2.63
N GLN A 21 8.70 -21.13 3.41
CA GLN A 21 8.52 -21.45 4.84
C GLN A 21 8.40 -20.23 5.75
N LYS A 22 8.87 -19.05 5.31
CA LYS A 22 8.77 -17.80 6.05
C LYS A 22 8.28 -16.70 5.14
N PRO A 23 6.97 -16.44 5.11
CA PRO A 23 6.48 -15.33 4.34
C PRO A 23 6.86 -13.98 4.96
N GLU A 24 7.26 -13.03 4.11
CA GLU A 24 7.48 -11.66 4.54
C GLU A 24 6.15 -10.91 4.74
N TYR A 25 6.02 -10.25 5.89
CA TYR A 25 4.90 -9.37 6.21
C TYR A 25 5.35 -7.92 6.19
N PHE A 26 4.44 -7.05 5.78
CA PHE A 26 4.65 -5.61 5.63
C PHE A 26 3.69 -4.83 6.52
N ASP A 27 4.15 -3.70 7.03
CA ASP A 27 3.32 -2.77 7.79
C ASP A 27 2.31 -2.09 6.87
N ALA A 28 2.73 -1.76 5.64
CA ALA A 28 1.80 -1.24 4.65
C ALA A 28 2.17 -1.52 3.19
N PHE A 29 1.12 -1.65 2.38
CA PHE A 29 1.16 -1.60 0.93
C PHE A 29 0.95 -0.16 0.45
N ILE A 30 1.78 0.34 -0.46
CA ILE A 30 1.61 1.67 -1.04
C ILE A 30 0.98 1.53 -2.44
N CYS A 31 -0.24 2.03 -2.56
CA CYS A 31 -0.97 2.11 -3.81
C CYS A 31 -0.89 3.53 -4.37
N TYR A 32 -0.40 3.66 -5.59
CA TYR A 32 -0.16 4.94 -6.25
C TYR A 32 -0.29 4.79 -7.77
N CYS A 33 -0.52 5.91 -8.46
CA CYS A 33 -0.44 5.97 -9.92
C CYS A 33 1.03 6.19 -10.34
N PRO A 34 1.54 5.61 -11.45
CA PRO A 34 2.92 5.81 -11.88
C PRO A 34 3.35 7.29 -11.97
N SER A 35 2.41 8.20 -12.28
CA SER A 35 2.65 9.66 -12.29
C SER A 35 3.02 10.26 -10.93
N ASP A 36 2.76 9.56 -9.83
CA ASP A 36 3.01 10.01 -8.45
C ASP A 36 4.27 9.37 -7.84
N ILE A 37 5.08 8.64 -8.65
CA ILE A 37 6.22 7.84 -8.18
C ILE A 37 7.29 8.67 -7.45
N GLU A 38 7.54 9.91 -7.88
CA GLU A 38 8.53 10.78 -7.24
C GLU A 38 8.16 11.08 -5.78
N PHE A 39 6.86 11.35 -5.52
CA PHE A 39 6.37 11.55 -4.17
C PHE A 39 6.44 10.26 -3.35
N VAL A 40 6.17 9.11 -3.96
CA VAL A 40 6.27 7.81 -3.27
C VAL A 40 7.70 7.49 -2.86
N HIS A 41 8.68 7.76 -3.72
CA HIS A 41 10.10 7.60 -3.37
C HIS A 41 10.51 8.50 -2.20
N GLU A 42 10.09 9.77 -2.22
CA GLU A 42 10.34 10.68 -1.11
C GLU A 42 9.65 10.20 0.18
N MET A 43 8.39 9.77 0.10
CA MET A 43 7.65 9.20 1.23
C MET A 43 8.38 8.01 1.84
N ILE A 44 8.80 7.03 1.03
CA ILE A 44 9.53 5.85 1.52
C ILE A 44 10.83 6.29 2.21
N ARG A 45 11.61 7.16 1.56
CA ARG A 45 12.87 7.68 2.11
C ARG A 45 12.68 8.41 3.44
N GLN A 46 11.62 9.19 3.59
CA GLN A 46 11.30 9.92 4.82
C GLN A 46 10.81 8.97 5.92
N LEU A 47 9.97 8.00 5.57
CA LEU A 47 9.45 7.00 6.52
C LEU A 47 10.55 6.06 7.03
N GLU A 48 11.50 5.66 6.18
CA GLU A 48 12.66 4.85 6.56
C GLU A 48 13.62 5.58 7.50
N GLN A 49 13.70 6.92 7.41
CA GLN A 49 14.48 7.74 8.34
C GLN A 49 13.82 7.88 9.72
N THR A 50 12.55 7.52 9.86
CA THR A 50 11.89 7.55 11.17
C THR A 50 12.32 6.38 12.05
N ASN A 51 12.19 6.54 13.36
CA ASN A 51 12.55 5.49 14.34
C ASN A 51 11.61 4.27 14.33
N TYR A 52 10.63 4.20 13.43
CA TYR A 52 9.57 3.19 13.43
C TYR A 52 9.92 1.89 12.68
N ARG A 53 11.10 1.78 12.04
CA ARG A 53 11.58 0.57 11.31
C ARG A 53 10.49 -0.09 10.45
N LEU A 54 9.76 0.72 9.68
CA LEU A 54 8.60 0.28 8.91
C LEU A 54 9.02 -0.58 7.71
N LYS A 55 8.28 -1.66 7.47
CA LYS A 55 8.37 -2.44 6.24
C LYS A 55 7.25 -2.02 5.29
N LEU A 56 7.61 -1.31 4.22
CA LEU A 56 6.69 -0.84 3.19
C LEU A 56 6.87 -1.68 1.93
N CYS A 57 5.77 -2.01 1.25
CA CYS A 57 5.79 -2.74 -0.01
C CYS A 57 5.21 -1.86 -1.13
N VAL A 58 5.88 -1.87 -2.28
CA VAL A 58 5.43 -1.21 -3.52
C VAL A 58 5.44 -2.21 -4.68
N SER A 59 4.36 -2.20 -5.46
CA SER A 59 4.14 -3.12 -6.59
C SER A 59 5.25 -3.10 -7.65
N ASP A 60 5.94 -1.97 -7.82
CA ASP A 60 6.90 -1.74 -8.91
C ASP A 60 8.34 -2.19 -8.56
N ARG A 61 8.62 -2.47 -7.27
CA ARG A 61 9.98 -2.78 -6.80
C ARG A 61 10.13 -4.18 -6.18
N ASP A 62 9.09 -4.67 -5.50
CA ASP A 62 9.20 -5.85 -4.64
C ASP A 62 8.59 -7.13 -5.26
N VAL A 63 7.97 -7.02 -6.44
CA VAL A 63 7.30 -8.11 -7.15
C VAL A 63 8.23 -8.78 -8.14
N LEU A 64 8.26 -10.11 -8.15
CA LEU A 64 9.05 -10.88 -9.11
C LEU A 64 8.57 -10.60 -10.55
N PRO A 65 9.45 -10.18 -11.48
CA PRO A 65 9.07 -9.97 -12.88
C PRO A 65 8.54 -11.28 -13.50
N GLY A 66 7.40 -11.20 -14.20
CA GLY A 66 6.76 -12.35 -14.86
C GLY A 66 5.52 -12.92 -14.17
N THR A 67 5.09 -12.31 -13.06
CA THR A 67 3.86 -12.68 -12.33
C THR A 67 2.73 -11.68 -12.59
N CYS A 68 1.47 -12.13 -12.51
CA CYS A 68 0.32 -11.25 -12.72
C CYS A 68 0.24 -10.23 -11.58
N VAL A 69 0.65 -8.98 -11.87
CA VAL A 69 0.75 -7.84 -10.92
C VAL A 69 -0.53 -7.67 -10.08
N TRP A 70 -1.69 -7.99 -10.67
CA TRP A 70 -3.01 -7.89 -10.07
C TRP A 70 -3.29 -8.91 -8.96
N SER A 71 -2.95 -10.17 -9.22
CA SER A 71 -3.15 -11.26 -8.26
C SER A 71 -2.22 -11.07 -7.06
N ILE A 72 -1.00 -10.60 -7.32
CA ILE A 72 -0.02 -10.30 -6.27
C ILE A 72 -0.43 -9.09 -5.45
N ALA A 73 -0.85 -7.99 -6.07
CA ALA A 73 -1.30 -6.82 -5.32
C ALA A 73 -2.48 -7.18 -4.41
N SER A 74 -3.44 -7.97 -4.90
CA SER A 74 -4.57 -8.43 -4.08
C SER A 74 -4.11 -9.31 -2.92
N GLU A 75 -3.21 -10.27 -3.17
CA GLU A 75 -2.70 -11.15 -2.12
C GLU A 75 -1.82 -10.41 -1.08
N LEU A 76 -1.03 -9.43 -1.54
CA LEU A 76 -0.27 -8.53 -0.67
C LEU A 76 -1.20 -7.71 0.22
N ILE A 77 -2.22 -7.09 -0.37
CA ILE A 77 -3.22 -6.30 0.34
C ILE A 77 -3.96 -7.17 1.35
N GLU A 78 -4.32 -8.41 1.01
CA GLU A 78 -5.11 -9.28 1.89
C GLU A 78 -4.28 -9.93 3.00
N LYS A 79 -3.20 -10.62 2.63
CA LYS A 79 -2.51 -11.58 3.50
C LYS A 79 -1.17 -11.12 4.03
N ARG A 80 -0.50 -10.15 3.38
CA ARG A 80 0.87 -9.75 3.74
C ARG A 80 0.97 -8.37 4.37
N CYS A 81 0.04 -7.47 4.06
CA CYS A 81 0.10 -6.07 4.49
C CYS A 81 -0.95 -5.76 5.54
N ARG A 82 -0.54 -5.16 6.65
CA ARG A 82 -1.48 -4.74 7.72
C ARG A 82 -2.33 -3.56 7.30
N ARG A 83 -1.74 -2.59 6.61
CA ARG A 83 -2.41 -1.38 6.12
C ARG A 83 -2.17 -1.16 4.63
N MET A 84 -2.98 -0.29 4.05
CA MET A 84 -2.83 0.19 2.70
C MET A 84 -2.77 1.71 2.71
N VAL A 85 -1.64 2.26 2.27
CA VAL A 85 -1.48 3.68 1.99
C VAL A 85 -1.95 3.94 0.57
N VAL A 86 -2.84 4.90 0.41
CA VAL A 86 -3.39 5.28 -0.90
C VAL A 86 -2.95 6.68 -1.23
N VAL A 87 -2.08 6.85 -2.23
CA VAL A 87 -1.65 8.17 -2.70
C VAL A 87 -2.69 8.71 -3.68
N VAL A 88 -3.54 9.61 -3.21
CA VAL A 88 -4.66 10.14 -3.98
C VAL A 88 -4.21 11.33 -4.81
N SER A 89 -4.44 11.23 -6.12
CA SER A 89 -4.18 12.24 -7.14
C SER A 89 -5.28 12.22 -8.21
N ASP A 90 -5.38 13.25 -9.06
CA ASP A 90 -6.33 13.27 -10.17
C ASP A 90 -6.12 12.10 -11.15
N GLU A 91 -4.88 11.64 -11.29
CA GLU A 91 -4.48 10.48 -12.11
C GLU A 91 -4.87 9.16 -11.42
N TYR A 92 -4.65 9.06 -10.10
CA TYR A 92 -5.07 7.91 -9.30
C TYR A 92 -6.58 7.66 -9.44
N LEU A 93 -7.39 8.73 -9.40
CA LEU A 93 -8.85 8.64 -9.57
C LEU A 93 -9.30 8.19 -10.97
N GLN A 94 -8.41 8.19 -11.96
CA GLN A 94 -8.69 7.74 -13.32
C GLN A 94 -8.22 6.32 -13.59
N SER A 95 -7.24 5.85 -12.83
CA SER A 95 -6.70 4.50 -12.97
C SER A 95 -7.71 3.46 -12.50
N LYS A 96 -8.11 2.57 -13.43
CA LYS A 96 -8.96 1.43 -13.11
C LYS A 96 -8.25 0.46 -12.17
N GLU A 97 -6.92 0.42 -12.25
CA GLU A 97 -6.06 -0.39 -11.41
C GLU A 97 -6.19 0.03 -9.95
N CYS A 98 -6.02 1.32 -9.72
CA CYS A 98 -6.10 1.96 -8.41
C CYS A 98 -7.52 1.84 -7.81
N ASP A 99 -8.55 2.03 -8.64
CA ASP A 99 -9.95 1.87 -8.25
C ASP A 99 -10.26 0.43 -7.80
N PHE A 100 -9.79 -0.57 -8.55
CA PHE A 100 -9.97 -1.97 -8.19
C PHE A 100 -9.28 -2.30 -6.85
N GLN A 101 -8.00 -1.94 -6.70
CA GLN A 101 -7.26 -2.22 -5.47
C GLN A 101 -7.88 -1.54 -4.24
N THR A 102 -8.35 -0.30 -4.40
CA THR A 102 -9.04 0.45 -3.34
C THR A 102 -10.33 -0.25 -2.93
N LYS A 103 -11.18 -0.63 -3.91
CA LYS A 103 -12.44 -1.34 -3.66
C LYS A 103 -12.21 -2.70 -3.02
N PHE A 104 -11.19 -3.42 -3.46
CA PHE A 104 -10.79 -4.70 -2.88
C PHE A 104 -10.34 -4.53 -1.42
N ALA A 105 -9.47 -3.56 -1.13
CA ALA A 105 -9.05 -3.29 0.25
C ALA A 105 -10.21 -2.93 1.18
N LEU A 106 -11.21 -2.21 0.66
CA LEU A 106 -12.43 -1.87 1.40
C LEU A 106 -13.35 -3.07 1.62
N SER A 107 -13.49 -3.96 0.63
CA SER A 107 -14.32 -5.16 0.76
C SER A 107 -13.76 -6.16 1.77
N LEU A 108 -12.44 -6.17 1.98
CA LEU A 108 -11.77 -6.98 3.00
C LEU A 108 -12.02 -6.51 4.44
N SER A 109 -12.59 -5.32 4.65
CA SER A 109 -12.88 -4.80 5.99
C SER A 109 -14.27 -4.15 6.08
N PRO A 110 -15.36 -4.93 5.93
CA PRO A 110 -16.72 -4.42 6.13
C PRO A 110 -16.95 -4.19 7.63
N GLY A 111 -17.11 -2.94 8.06
CA GLY A 111 -17.39 -2.57 9.46
C GLY A 111 -16.26 -1.79 10.13
N ALA A 112 -16.38 -1.54 11.45
CA ALA A 112 -15.61 -0.58 12.27
C ALA A 112 -14.05 -0.72 12.28
N HIS A 113 -13.48 -1.60 11.45
CA HIS A 113 -12.05 -1.74 11.16
C HIS A 113 -11.54 -0.75 10.09
N GLN A 114 -12.14 0.44 10.03
CA GLN A 114 -11.89 1.53 9.06
C GLN A 114 -10.46 2.12 9.07
N LYS A 115 -9.53 1.52 9.81
CA LYS A 115 -8.14 1.98 10.01
C LYS A 115 -7.12 1.30 9.08
N ARG A 116 -7.57 0.39 8.20
CA ARG A 116 -6.67 -0.31 7.27
C ARG A 116 -6.19 0.59 6.13
N LEU A 117 -7.06 1.48 5.64
CA LEU A 117 -6.76 2.40 4.55
C LEU A 117 -6.34 3.77 5.09
N ILE A 118 -5.22 4.29 4.56
CA ILE A 118 -4.69 5.62 4.89
C ILE A 118 -4.53 6.40 3.59
N PRO A 119 -5.52 7.23 3.21
CA PRO A 119 -5.43 8.11 2.06
C PRO A 119 -4.45 9.25 2.34
N ILE A 120 -3.55 9.51 1.41
CA ILE A 120 -2.60 10.62 1.42
C ILE A 120 -2.93 11.54 0.26
N LYS A 121 -3.10 12.82 0.54
CA LYS A 121 -3.21 13.87 -0.47
C LYS A 121 -1.95 14.71 -0.42
N TYR A 122 -1.16 14.68 -1.49
CA TYR A 122 0.14 15.36 -1.54
C TYR A 122 0.20 16.58 -2.46
N LYS A 123 -0.76 16.68 -3.38
CA LYS A 123 -0.91 17.80 -4.30
C LYS A 123 -2.38 18.27 -4.32
N PRO A 124 -2.65 19.53 -4.67
CA PRO A 124 -4.02 19.96 -4.93
C PRO A 124 -4.62 19.13 -6.06
N MET A 125 -5.91 18.80 -5.92
CA MET A 125 -6.67 18.02 -6.88
C MET A 125 -7.80 18.86 -7.44
N LYS A 126 -8.08 18.71 -8.73
CA LYS A 126 -9.26 19.33 -9.36
C LYS A 126 -10.50 18.47 -9.17
N LYS A 127 -10.33 17.15 -9.04
CA LYS A 127 -11.43 16.22 -8.84
C LYS A 127 -11.80 16.10 -7.37
N GLU A 128 -13.08 15.81 -7.15
CA GLU A 128 -13.57 15.53 -5.80
C GLU A 128 -13.02 14.21 -5.27
N PHE A 129 -12.83 14.17 -3.95
CA PHE A 129 -12.37 12.98 -3.28
C PHE A 129 -13.43 11.86 -3.41
N PRO A 130 -13.03 10.61 -3.71
CA PRO A 130 -13.97 9.52 -3.87
C PRO A 130 -14.88 9.38 -2.65
N SER A 131 -16.18 9.29 -2.88
CA SER A 131 -17.18 9.09 -1.81
C SER A 131 -16.88 7.86 -0.96
N ILE A 132 -16.22 6.86 -1.54
CA ILE A 132 -15.79 5.63 -0.88
C ILE A 132 -14.71 5.85 0.19
N LEU A 133 -13.93 6.93 0.08
CA LEU A 133 -12.90 7.32 1.05
C LEU A 133 -13.36 8.47 1.97
N ARG A 134 -14.59 8.99 1.80
CA ARG A 134 -15.09 10.18 2.51
C ARG A 134 -15.11 10.04 4.04
N PHE A 135 -15.28 8.82 4.54
CA PHE A 135 -15.34 8.53 5.97
C PHE A 135 -13.98 8.12 6.56
N ILE A 136 -12.91 8.17 5.76
CA ILE A 136 -11.56 7.79 6.18
C ILE A 136 -10.75 9.06 6.45
N THR A 137 -9.96 9.07 7.52
CA THR A 137 -9.09 10.20 7.84
C THR A 137 -8.01 10.35 6.77
N VAL A 138 -8.07 11.46 6.03
CA VAL A 138 -7.08 11.79 5.00
C VAL A 138 -5.87 12.47 5.63
N CYS A 139 -4.68 12.00 5.27
CA CYS A 139 -3.41 12.65 5.56
C CYS A 139 -3.10 13.69 4.48
N ASP A 140 -3.37 14.96 4.78
CA ASP A 140 -3.08 16.06 3.84
C ASP A 140 -1.65 16.60 4.06
N TYR A 141 -0.79 16.37 3.07
CA TYR A 141 0.58 16.88 3.02
C TYR A 141 0.66 18.29 2.41
N THR A 142 -0.40 18.75 1.73
CA THR A 142 -0.47 20.13 1.18
C THR A 142 -0.70 21.18 2.25
N ASN A 143 -1.15 20.78 3.44
CA ASN A 143 -1.40 21.68 4.55
C ASN A 143 -0.10 22.03 5.30
N PRO A 144 0.34 23.30 5.28
CA PRO A 144 1.60 23.72 5.92
C PRO A 144 1.63 23.44 7.44
N CYS A 145 0.47 23.48 8.10
CA CYS A 145 0.36 23.27 9.53
C CYS A 145 0.69 21.83 9.95
N THR A 146 0.43 20.86 9.06
CA THR A 146 0.67 19.43 9.33
C THR A 146 1.97 18.91 8.74
N GLN A 147 2.58 19.66 7.81
CA GLN A 147 3.76 19.24 7.04
C GLN A 147 4.96 18.88 7.93
N ASN A 148 5.26 19.70 8.95
CA ASN A 148 6.45 19.51 9.82
C ASN A 148 6.45 18.19 10.61
N TRP A 149 5.27 17.63 10.90
CA TRP A 149 5.12 16.39 11.67
C TRP A 149 4.50 15.27 10.83
N PHE A 150 4.32 15.51 9.52
CA PHE A 150 3.55 14.65 8.65
C PHE A 150 4.12 13.24 8.61
N TRP A 151 5.41 13.11 8.33
CA TRP A 151 6.10 11.82 8.22
C TRP A 151 6.10 11.07 9.55
N THR A 152 6.31 11.77 10.67
CA THR A 152 6.26 11.15 12.00
C THR A 152 4.85 10.65 12.34
N ARG A 153 3.81 11.42 12.00
CA ARG A 153 2.41 11.02 12.20
C ARG A 153 2.02 9.85 11.32
N LEU A 154 2.42 9.87 10.06
CA LEU A 154 2.20 8.78 9.11
C LEU A 154 2.93 7.52 9.58
N ALA A 155 4.20 7.62 9.96
CA ALA A 155 4.98 6.51 10.46
C ALA A 155 4.35 5.87 11.71
N LYS A 156 3.92 6.71 12.66
CA LYS A 156 3.18 6.26 13.85
C LYS A 156 1.86 5.59 13.48
N ALA A 157 1.13 6.10 12.49
CA ALA A 157 -0.11 5.47 12.04
C ALA A 157 0.12 4.09 11.42
N LEU A 158 1.22 3.94 10.69
CA LEU A 158 1.62 2.68 10.06
C LEU A 158 2.14 1.66 11.09
N SER A 159 2.83 2.12 12.15
CA SER A 159 3.40 1.25 13.18
C SER A 159 2.40 0.72 14.20
N MET A 160 1.18 1.26 14.26
CA MET A 160 0.17 0.77 15.21
C MET A 160 -0.21 -0.69 14.90
N PRO A 161 -0.66 -1.50 15.87
CA PRO A 161 -1.18 -2.84 15.59
C PRO A 161 -2.42 -2.81 14.69
#